data_AF-A0A522L6J4-F1
#
_entry.id   AF-A0A522L6J4-F1
#
_cell.length_a   1.000
_cell.length_b   1.000
_cell.length_c   1.000
_cell.angle_alpha   90.00
_cell.angle_beta   90.00
_cell.angle_gamma   90.00
#
_symmetry.space_group_name_H-M   'P 1'
#
loop_
_entity.id
_entity.type
_entity.pdbx_description
1 polymer ?
#
loop_
_entity_poly.entity_id
_entity_poly.type
_entity_poly.pdbx_seq_one_letter_code
_entity_poly.pdbx_strand_id
1 'polypeptide(L)' 'MRSKHTPTSRSPAIRVGLTIGDPSGIGPAIALKALKALKGKIRVTLVGSGFILAKTARILKM' A
#
# COMPACT_ATOMS: atom_id res chain seq x y z
N MET A 1 -30.08 24.22 -24.64
CA MET A 1 -28.66 23.91 -24.34
C MET A 1 -28.57 23.41 -22.90
N ARG A 2 -28.16 22.16 -22.65
CA ARG A 2 -28.01 21.61 -21.29
C ARG A 2 -26.55 21.76 -20.83
N SER A 3 -26.36 22.35 -19.67
CA SER A 3 -25.04 22.53 -19.02
C SER A 3 -24.34 21.19 -18.80
N LYS A 4 -23.09 21.07 -19.28
CA LYS A 4 -22.24 19.85 -19.24
C LYS A 4 -21.40 19.72 -17.95
N HIS A 5 -21.62 20.55 -16.94
CA HIS A 5 -20.83 20.52 -15.71
C HIS A 5 -21.52 19.73 -14.61
N THR A 6 -21.50 18.41 -14.74
CA THR A 6 -21.76 17.52 -13.60
C THR A 6 -20.49 17.51 -12.73
N PRO A 7 -20.50 18.02 -11.49
CA PRO A 7 -19.34 17.97 -10.62
C PRO A 7 -19.07 16.51 -10.24
N THR A 8 -18.11 15.88 -10.91
CA THR A 8 -17.58 14.59 -10.48
C THR A 8 -16.76 14.82 -9.22
N SER A 9 -17.15 14.18 -8.11
CA SER A 9 -16.33 14.10 -6.89
C SER A 9 -14.98 13.47 -7.21
N ARG A 10 -13.98 14.32 -7.47
CA ARG A 10 -12.58 13.92 -7.62
C ARG A 10 -11.93 13.98 -6.25
N SER A 11 -12.32 13.12 -5.32
CA SER A 11 -11.43 12.86 -4.20
C SER A 11 -10.41 11.84 -4.71
N PRO A 12 -9.18 12.23 -5.09
CA PRO A 12 -8.20 11.26 -5.57
C PRO A 12 -7.96 10.27 -4.43
N ALA A 13 -8.13 8.98 -4.72
CA ALA A 13 -7.84 7.93 -3.75
C ALA A 13 -6.45 8.21 -3.12
N ILE A 14 -6.41 8.39 -1.81
CA ILE A 14 -5.20 8.78 -1.07
C ILE A 14 -4.09 7.80 -1.42
N ARG A 15 -2.97 8.33 -1.91
CA ARG A 15 -1.77 7.57 -2.29
C ARG A 15 -0.73 7.71 -1.21
N VAL A 16 -0.23 6.59 -0.70
CA VAL A 16 0.73 6.54 0.40
C VAL A 16 1.95 5.73 -0.03
N GLY A 17 3.14 6.32 0.07
CA GLY A 17 4.40 5.58 0.02
C GLY A 17 4.72 5.04 1.41
N LEU A 18 4.95 3.72 1.52
CA LEU A 18 5.30 3.06 2.78
C LEU A 18 6.67 2.41 2.66
N THR A 19 7.66 2.96 3.36
CA THR A 19 9.01 2.39 3.42
C THR A 19 9.05 1.20 4.38
N ILE A 20 9.78 0.13 4.02
CA ILE A 20 9.88 -1.07 4.87
C ILE A 20 10.76 -0.88 6.12
N GLY A 21 11.55 0.22 6.17
CA GLY A 21 12.50 0.49 7.25
C GLY A 21 13.74 -0.42 7.17
N ASP A 22 14.30 -0.76 8.33
CA ASP A 22 15.39 -1.74 8.43
C ASP A 22 14.93 -3.13 7.99
N PRO A 23 15.55 -3.74 6.98
CA PRO A 23 15.16 -5.05 6.50
C PRO A 23 15.41 -6.21 7.47
N SER A 24 16.30 -6.02 8.45
CA SER A 24 16.59 -7.05 9.48
C SER A 24 15.59 -6.99 10.65
N GLY A 25 14.87 -5.87 10.79
CA GLY A 25 13.85 -5.68 11.81
C GLY A 25 12.47 -6.24 11.43
N ILE A 26 11.46 -5.86 12.21
CA ILE A 26 10.07 -6.32 12.02
C ILE A 26 9.29 -5.52 10.95
N GLY A 27 9.88 -4.44 10.44
CA GLY A 27 9.26 -3.52 9.48
C GLY A 27 8.64 -4.21 8.25
N PRO A 28 9.34 -5.12 7.55
CA PRO A 28 8.78 -5.87 6.43
C PRO A 28 7.52 -6.69 6.79
N ALA A 29 7.48 -7.29 7.98
CA ALA A 29 6.35 -8.09 8.42
C ALA A 29 5.13 -7.21 8.75
N ILE A 30 5.36 -6.07 9.42
CA ILE A 30 4.30 -5.09 9.70
C ILE A 30 3.76 -4.52 8.37
N ALA A 31 4.64 -4.16 7.44
CA ALA A 31 4.27 -3.62 6.14
C ALA A 31 3.35 -4.57 5.36
N LEU A 32 3.69 -5.87 5.28
CA LEU A 32 2.86 -6.87 4.61
C LEU A 32 1.49 -7.07 5.28
N LYS A 33 1.45 -7.11 6.61
CA LYS A 33 0.19 -7.23 7.36
C LYS A 33 -0.69 -5.99 7.17
N ALA A 34 -0.09 -4.80 7.20
CA ALA A 34 -0.79 -3.53 6.97
C ALA A 34 -1.37 -3.46 5.56
N LEU A 35 -0.62 -3.88 4.53
CA LEU A 35 -1.11 -3.93 3.15
C LEU A 35 -2.41 -4.74 3.01
N LYS A 36 -2.51 -5.88 3.71
CA LYS A 36 -3.73 -6.70 3.73
C LYS A 36 -4.90 -5.95 4.36
N ALA A 37 -4.68 -5.26 5.48
CA ALA A 37 -5.70 -4.50 6.20
C ALA A 37 -6.15 -3.21 5.49
N LEU A 38 -5.28 -2.63 4.65
CA LEU A 38 -5.49 -1.37 3.94
C LEU A 38 -6.00 -1.55 2.50
N LYS A 39 -6.09 -2.80 2.01
CA LYS A 39 -6.58 -3.14 0.66
C LYS A 39 -7.97 -2.53 0.43
N GLY A 40 -8.11 -1.77 -0.66
CA GLY A 40 -9.37 -1.12 -1.05
C GLY A 40 -9.70 0.17 -0.31
N LYS A 41 -8.98 0.52 0.76
CA LYS A 41 -9.17 1.78 1.51
C LYS A 41 -8.30 2.90 0.95
N ILE A 42 -7.04 2.59 0.64
CA ILE A 42 -6.05 3.52 0.12
C ILE A 42 -5.16 2.84 -0.92
N ARG A 43 -4.48 3.65 -1.74
CA ARG A 43 -3.46 3.15 -2.68
C ARG A 43 -2.10 3.22 -2.00
N VAL A 44 -1.53 2.08 -1.65
CA VAL A 44 -0.22 2.00 -1.00
C VAL A 44 0.83 1.52 -2.00
N THR A 45 1.94 2.24 -2.11
CA THR A 45 3.16 1.77 -2.76
C THR A 45 4.17 1.42 -1.69
N LEU A 46 4.59 0.15 -1.65
CA LEU A 46 5.63 -0.28 -0.73
C LEU A 46 7.01 0.01 -1.32
N VAL A 47 7.90 0.65 -0.55
CA VAL A 47 9.24 1.06 -0.99
C VAL A 47 10.29 0.30 -0.18
N GLY A 48 11.10 -0.52 -0.87
CA GLY A 48 12.15 -1.31 -0.24
C GLY A 48 12.59 -2.51 -1.11
N SER A 49 13.36 -3.42 -0.51
CA SER A 49 13.84 -4.62 -1.19
C SER A 49 12.74 -5.65 -1.43
N GLY A 50 12.44 -5.92 -2.70
CA GLY A 50 11.47 -6.94 -3.10
C GLY A 50 11.85 -8.36 -2.64
N PHE A 51 13.15 -8.69 -2.60
CA PHE A 51 13.64 -9.98 -2.13
C PHE A 51 13.27 -10.22 -0.66
N ILE A 52 13.46 -9.20 0.18
CA ILE A 52 13.18 -9.30 1.61
C ILE A 52 11.68 -9.42 1.86
N LEU A 53 10.88 -8.65 1.15
CA LEU A 53 9.41 -8.76 1.21
C LEU A 53 8.93 -10.15 0.79
N ALA A 54 9.45 -10.71 -0.30
CA ALA A 54 9.11 -12.06 -0.75
C ALA A 54 9.53 -13.14 0.28
N LYS A 55 10.71 -13.00 0.89
CA LYS A 55 11.18 -13.88 1.95
C LYS A 55 10.27 -13.78 3.19
N THR A 56 9.93 -12.58 3.63
CA THR A 56 9.06 -12.35 4.78
C THR A 56 7.64 -12.87 4.52
N ALA A 57 7.08 -12.66 3.33
CA ALA A 57 5.77 -13.19 2.96
C ALA A 57 5.73 -14.73 3.07
N ARG A 58 6.78 -15.40 2.59
CA ARG A 58 6.93 -16.86 2.71
C ARG A 58 6.98 -17.33 4.16
N ILE A 59 7.74 -16.65 5.02
CA ILE A 59 7.83 -16.96 6.46
C ILE A 59 6.46 -16.78 7.13
N LEU A 60 5.72 -15.73 6.76
CA LEU A 60 4.38 -15.45 7.30
C LEU A 60 3.26 -16.31 6.67
N LYS A 61 3.58 -17.13 5.66
CA LYS A 61 2.60 -17.92 4.87
C LYS A 61 1.49 -17.05 4.27
N MET A 62 1.89 -15.88 3.73
CA MET A 62 1.01 -14.92 3.07
C MET A 62 1.08 -15.01 1.54
#